data_AF-A0A1E4A0M2-F1
#
_entry.id   AF-A0A1E4A0M2-F1
#
_cell.length_a   1.000
_cell.length_b   1.000
_cell.length_c   1.000
_cell.angle_alpha   90.00
_cell.angle_beta   90.00
_cell.angle_gamma   90.00
#
_symmetry.space_group_name_H-M   'P 1'
#
loop_
_entity.id
_entity.type
_entity.pdbx_description
1 polymer ?
#
loop_
_entity_poly.entity_id
_entity_poly.type
_entity_poly.pdbx_seq_one_letter_code
_entity_poly.pdbx_strand_id
1 'polypeptide(L)' 'MIHISIDTEDKKLLKAIRALLDLSGASYKETRDDSKMSSQEFYAKIDRSLQEVEEGKVTKVRNKKELHAFLEEL' A
#
# COMPACT_ATOMS: atom_id res chain seq x y z
N MET A 1 6.11 22.44 10.85
CA MET A 1 6.89 21.31 10.28
C MET A 1 6.14 20.83 9.06
N ILE A 2 6.77 20.86 7.88
CA ILE A 2 6.11 20.50 6.61
C ILE A 2 6.43 19.04 6.32
N HIS A 3 5.40 18.22 6.08
CA HIS A 3 5.56 16.85 5.58
C HIS A 3 5.20 16.80 4.10
N ILE A 4 6.13 16.32 3.28
CA ILE A 4 5.94 16.13 1.85
C ILE A 4 6.00 14.62 1.59
N SER A 5 4.95 14.06 0.99
CA SER A 5 4.92 12.66 0.56
C SER A 5 5.02 12.62 -0.96
N ILE A 6 5.93 11.81 -1.48
CA ILE A 6 6.21 11.69 -2.90
C ILE A 6 6.08 10.23 -3.28
N ASP A 7 5.11 9.93 -4.15
CA ASP A 7 4.86 8.57 -4.63
C ASP A 7 5.44 8.43 -6.05
N THR A 8 6.66 7.92 -6.14
CA THR A 8 7.33 7.75 -7.43
C THR A 8 8.36 6.63 -7.38
N GLU A 9 8.46 5.88 -8.47
CA GLU A 9 9.56 4.96 -8.74
C GLU A 9 10.69 5.62 -9.57
N ASP A 10 10.48 6.86 -10.05
CA ASP A 10 11.44 7.56 -10.89
C ASP A 10 12.61 8.13 -10.07
N LYS A 11 13.75 7.45 -10.20
CA LYS A 11 15.01 7.84 -9.55
C LYS A 11 15.52 9.22 -9.97
N LYS A 12 15.19 9.69 -11.19
CA LYS A 12 15.58 11.03 -11.67
C LYS A 12 14.78 12.11 -10.96
N LEU A 13 13.47 11.89 -10.79
CA LEU A 13 12.60 12.81 -10.04
C LEU A 13 13.07 12.95 -8.59
N LEU A 14 13.34 11.83 -7.90
CA LEU A 14 13.85 11.84 -6.53
C LEU A 14 15.17 12.61 -6.41
N LYS A 15 16.09 12.44 -7.37
CA LYS A 15 17.36 13.17 -7.40
C LYS A 15 17.15 14.68 -7.58
N ALA A 16 16.22 15.08 -8.45
CA ALA A 16 15.91 16.50 -8.67
C ALA A 16 15.32 17.15 -7.41
N ILE A 17 14.43 16.46 -6.70
CA ILE A 17 13.82 16.96 -5.46
C ILE A 17 14.86 17.14 -4.35
N ARG A 18 15.77 16.17 -4.17
CA ARG A 18 16.88 16.28 -3.20
C ARG A 18 17.75 17.51 -3.50
N ALA A 19 18.12 17.71 -4.76
CA ALA A 19 18.91 18.88 -5.17
C ALA A 19 18.20 20.22 -4.87
N LEU A 20 16.88 20.29 -5.07
CA LEU A 20 16.10 21.49 -4.72
C LEU A 20 16.07 21.75 -3.21
N LEU A 21 15.89 20.70 -2.39
CA LEU A 21 15.90 20.82 -0.94
C LEU A 21 17.27 21.25 -0.42
N ASP A 22 18.35 20.67 -0.95
CA ASP A 22 19.72 21.04 -0.60
C ASP A 22 20.02 22.51 -0.96
N LEU A 23 19.58 22.96 -2.15
CA LEU A 23 19.72 24.37 -2.57
C LEU A 23 18.94 25.34 -1.70
N SER A 24 17.78 24.93 -1.17
CA SER A 24 16.98 25.75 -0.27
C SER A 24 17.58 25.91 1.14
N GLY A 25 18.60 25.12 1.49
CA GLY A 25 19.15 25.07 2.85
C GLY A 25 18.21 24.46 3.88
N ALA A 26 17.15 23.77 3.45
CA ALA A 26 16.19 23.13 4.33
C ALA A 26 16.80 21.87 4.96
N SER A 27 16.65 21.70 6.27
CA SER A 27 16.93 20.43 6.95
C SER A 27 15.75 19.48 6.75
N TYR A 28 16.00 18.30 6.19
CA TYR A 28 14.98 17.28 5.94
C TYR A 28 15.44 15.89 6.35
N LYS A 29 14.46 15.02 6.62
CA LYS A 29 14.65 13.58 6.83
C LYS A 29 13.85 12.84 5.78
N GLU A 30 14.52 12.03 4.98
CA GLU A 30 13.87 11.12 4.05
C GLU A 30 13.50 9.82 4.77
N THR A 31 12.24 9.40 4.65
CA THR A 31 11.76 8.09 5.10
C THR A 31 11.20 7.38 3.89
N ARG A 32 11.64 6.15 3.63
CA ARG A 32 11.00 5.30 2.62
C ARG A 32 9.84 4.57 3.24
N ASP A 33 8.71 4.61 2.56
CA ASP A 33 7.55 3.81 2.88
C ASP A 33 7.55 2.56 1.99
N ASP A 34 8.18 1.50 2.50
CA ASP A 34 8.23 0.19 1.84
C ASP A 34 6.96 -0.64 2.12
N SER A 35 5.92 -0.05 2.75
CA SER A 35 4.63 -0.73 2.97
C SER A 35 3.78 -0.85 1.70
N LYS A 36 4.17 -0.16 0.63
CA LYS A 36 3.48 -0.20 -0.66
C LYS A 36 3.93 -1.41 -1.45
N MET A 37 2.98 -2.26 -1.82
CA MET A 37 3.22 -3.30 -2.81
C MET A 37 3.27 -2.68 -4.21
N SER A 38 4.09 -3.24 -5.09
CA SER A 38 4.12 -2.84 -6.50
C SER A 38 2.77 -3.07 -7.18
N SER A 39 2.50 -2.39 -8.29
CA SER A 39 1.26 -2.63 -9.06
C SER A 39 1.13 -4.09 -9.49
N GLN A 40 2.24 -4.75 -9.84
CA GLN A 40 2.24 -6.17 -10.23
C GLN A 40 1.83 -7.06 -9.05
N GLU A 41 2.40 -6.84 -7.87
CA GLU A 41 2.03 -7.60 -6.66
C GLU A 41 0.58 -7.36 -6.26
N PHE A 42 0.06 -6.14 -6.49
CA PHE A 42 -1.34 -5.81 -6.24
C PHE A 42 -2.27 -6.61 -7.14
N TYR A 43 -2.02 -6.61 -8.45
CA TYR A 43 -2.84 -7.38 -9.39
C TYR A 43 -2.71 -8.89 -9.15
N ALA A 44 -1.51 -9.40 -8.88
CA ALA A 44 -1.30 -10.81 -8.52
C ALA A 44 -2.06 -11.22 -7.26
N LYS A 45 -2.20 -10.32 -6.27
CA LYS A 45 -3.01 -10.56 -5.08
C LYS A 45 -4.50 -10.59 -5.39
N ILE A 46 -4.99 -9.70 -6.27
CA ILE A 46 -6.38 -9.72 -6.73
C ILE A 46 -6.69 -11.04 -7.43
N ASP A 47 -5.86 -11.44 -8.40
CA ASP A 47 -6.06 -12.68 -9.15
C ASP A 47 -6.09 -13.89 -8.23
N ARG A 48 -5.19 -13.94 -7.24
CA ARG A 48 -5.20 -14.99 -6.21
C ARG A 48 -6.47 -14.97 -5.39
N SER A 49 -6.93 -13.81 -4.94
CA SER A 49 -8.17 -13.71 -4.16
C SER A 49 -9.40 -14.12 -4.97
N LEU A 50 -9.43 -13.83 -6.28
CA LEU A 50 -10.48 -14.32 -7.17
C LEU A 50 -10.45 -15.84 -7.30
N GLN A 51 -9.26 -16.42 -7.47
CA GLN A 51 -9.08 -17.88 -7.50
C GLN A 51 -9.52 -18.54 -6.18
N GLU A 52 -9.19 -17.96 -5.02
CA GLU A 52 -9.64 -18.47 -3.72
C GLU A 52 -11.18 -18.45 -3.58
N VAL A 53 -11.83 -17.45 -4.18
CA VAL A 53 -13.30 -17.39 -4.26
C VAL A 53 -13.85 -18.53 -5.12
N GLU A 54 -13.26 -18.77 -6.30
CA GLU A 54 -13.66 -19.85 -7.21
C GLU A 54 -13.44 -21.24 -6.60
N GLU A 55 -12.33 -21.42 -5.88
CA GLU A 55 -11.98 -22.66 -5.19
C GLU A 55 -12.80 -22.89 -3.90
N GLY A 56 -13.70 -21.96 -3.54
CA GLY A 56 -14.53 -22.07 -2.34
C GLY A 56 -13.74 -21.94 -1.03
N LYS A 57 -12.54 -21.35 -1.07
CA LYS A 57 -11.66 -21.14 0.11
C LYS A 57 -12.02 -19.91 0.92
N VAL A 58 -13.14 -19.26 0.61
CA VAL A 58 -13.61 -18.04 1.29
C VAL A 58 -15.00 -18.25 1.88
N THR A 59 -15.26 -17.65 3.04
CA THR A 59 -16.59 -17.60 3.65
C THR A 59 -17.32 -16.35 3.18
N LYS A 60 -18.48 -16.54 2.53
CA LYS A 60 -19.33 -15.42 2.11
C LYS A 60 -20.17 -14.92 3.28
N VAL A 61 -19.88 -13.71 3.74
CA VAL A 61 -20.65 -13.02 4.78
C VAL A 61 -21.56 -11.97 4.14
N ARG A 62 -22.85 -11.96 4.47
CA ARG A 62 -23.86 -11.10 3.84
C ARG A 62 -24.34 -9.96 4.71
N ASN A 63 -24.10 -10.04 6.02
CA ASN A 63 -24.55 -9.01 6.97
C ASN A 63 -23.63 -8.92 8.19
N LYS A 64 -23.80 -7.86 8.97
CA LYS A 64 -23.00 -7.57 10.16
C LYS A 64 -23.10 -8.66 11.24
N LYS A 65 -24.25 -9.33 11.40
CA LYS A 65 -24.42 -10.39 12.40
C LYS A 65 -23.59 -11.62 12.03
N GLU A 66 -23.66 -12.03 10.76
CA GLU A 66 -22.83 -13.13 10.23
C GLU A 66 -21.33 -12.83 10.35
N LEU A 67 -20.92 -11.56 10.14
CA LEU A 67 -19.53 -11.17 10.34
C LEU A 67 -19.08 -11.33 11.80
N HIS A 68 -19.88 -10.83 12.74
CA HIS A 68 -19.55 -10.93 14.17
C HIS A 68 -19.46 -12.39 14.63
N ALA A 69 -20.41 -13.23 14.23
CA ALA A 69 -20.38 -14.66 14.55
C ALA A 69 -19.11 -15.33 13.99
N PHE A 70 -18.76 -15.08 12.72
CA PHE A 70 -17.55 -15.63 12.12
C PHE A 70 -16.27 -15.19 12.86
N LEU A 71 -16.20 -13.92 13.29
CA LEU A 71 -15.03 -13.41 14.02
C LEU A 71 -14.93 -13.93 15.46
N GLU A 72 -16.03 -14.30 16.10
CA GLU A 72 -16.03 -14.94 17.43
C GLU A 72 -15.59 -16.41 17.37
N GLU A 73 -15.68 -17.04 16.19
CA GLU A 73 -15.28 -18.43 15.94
C GLU A 73 -13.81 -18.58 15.45
N LEU A 74 -13.09 -17.46 15.23
CA LEU A 74 -11.66 -17.41 14.86
C LEU A 74 -10.74 -17.39 16.09
#